data_AF-A0A353LSQ7-F1
#
_entry.id   AF-A0A353LSQ7-F1
#
_cell.length_a   1.000
_cell.length_b   1.000
_cell.length_c   1.000
_cell.angle_alpha   90.00
_cell.angle_beta   90.00
_cell.angle_gamma   90.00
#
_symmetry.space_group_name_H-M   'P 1'
#
loop_
_entity.id
_entity.type
_entity.pdbx_description
1 polymer ?
#
loop_
_entity_poly.entity_id
_entity_poly.type
_entity_poly.pdbx_seq_one_letter_code
_entity_poly.pdbx_strand_id
1 'polypeptide(L)'
;RTHARVHTSSSLMCWAACDRLAKIAAHLSLPARALYWQERADTIKQTILTRAWSENEQSFVHAFDEDGFDASLLLMGEVNFIAADDPRFIATLNAVEGALKRGPHMFRYVTNDDFGTPQNAFNICTFWYIDALSRVGRTDEAREIFENMLACRTRLGLLSEDTDPASNELWGNFPQTYSLVGIINAATRLSKTWQQTV
;
A
#
# COMPACT_ATOMS: atom_id res chain seq x y z
N ARG A 1 -11.61 26.67 -2.31
CA ARG A 1 -10.90 26.63 -1.00
C ARG A 1 -10.72 25.15 -0.69
N THR A 2 -9.51 24.62 -0.90
CA THR A 2 -9.19 23.21 -0.69
C THR A 2 -9.40 22.85 0.78
N HIS A 3 -10.27 21.88 1.06
CA HIS A 3 -10.43 21.35 2.41
C HIS A 3 -9.08 20.76 2.85
N ALA A 4 -8.47 21.35 3.89
CA ALA A 4 -7.28 20.80 4.50
C ALA A 4 -7.68 19.57 5.30
N ARG A 5 -7.28 18.39 4.83
CA ARG A 5 -7.55 17.11 5.48
C ARG A 5 -6.26 16.43 5.92
N VAL A 6 -6.34 15.63 6.97
CA VAL A 6 -5.20 14.84 7.47
C VAL A 6 -5.25 13.47 6.82
N HIS A 7 -4.36 13.24 5.85
CA HIS A 7 -4.29 11.98 5.12
C HIS A 7 -3.69 10.85 5.96
N THR A 8 -4.37 9.71 5.97
CA THR A 8 -3.95 8.53 6.71
C THR A 8 -2.58 8.03 6.24
N SER A 9 -2.32 8.04 4.93
CA SER A 9 -1.03 7.64 4.36
C SER A 9 0.12 8.55 4.79
N SER A 10 -0.09 9.87 4.82
CA SER A 10 0.92 10.82 5.32
C SER A 10 1.22 10.60 6.81
N SER A 11 0.17 10.45 7.64
CA SER A 11 0.34 10.15 9.07
C SER A 11 1.03 8.80 9.29
N LEU A 12 0.71 7.80 8.48
CA LEU A 12 1.35 6.47 8.51
C LEU A 12 2.85 6.57 8.22
N MET A 13 3.27 7.38 7.25
CA MET A 13 4.71 7.59 6.97
C MET A 13 5.41 8.34 8.11
N CYS A 14 4.76 9.33 8.72
CA CYS A 14 5.29 10.01 9.92
C CYS A 14 5.45 9.03 11.10
N TRP A 15 4.48 8.13 11.29
CA TRP A 15 4.57 7.05 12.27
C TRP A 15 5.76 6.14 11.97
N ALA A 16 5.87 5.66 10.73
CA ALA A 16 6.92 4.73 10.32
C ALA A 16 8.30 5.33 10.58
N ALA A 17 8.49 6.61 10.26
CA ALA A 17 9.74 7.33 10.56
C ALA A 17 10.06 7.33 12.07
N CYS A 18 9.11 7.68 12.93
CA CYS A 18 9.33 7.68 14.39
C CYS A 18 9.63 6.27 14.92
N ASP A 19 8.86 5.27 14.50
CA ASP A 19 9.08 3.88 14.93
C ASP A 19 10.46 3.35 14.49
N ARG A 20 10.87 3.62 13.24
CA ARG A 20 12.21 3.22 12.77
C ARG A 20 13.32 3.96 13.52
N LEU A 21 13.15 5.25 13.83
CA LEU A 21 14.11 6.02 14.63
C LEU A 21 14.24 5.47 16.05
N ALA A 22 13.15 5.02 16.67
CA ALA A 22 13.18 4.36 17.99
C ALA A 22 14.00 3.06 17.94
N LYS A 23 13.76 2.21 16.93
CA LYS A 23 14.49 0.95 16.72
C LYS A 23 15.97 1.17 16.43
N ILE A 24 16.30 2.14 15.58
CA ILE A 24 17.69 2.51 15.28
C ILE A 24 18.40 3.01 16.54
N ALA A 25 17.76 3.90 17.32
CA ALA A 25 18.33 4.40 18.57
C ALA A 25 18.57 3.27 19.60
N ALA A 26 17.65 2.30 19.69
CA ALA A 26 17.85 1.12 20.53
C ALA A 26 19.04 0.27 20.07
N HIS A 27 19.16 0.02 18.75
CA HIS A 27 20.28 -0.71 18.17
C HIS A 27 21.63 -0.02 18.43
N LEU A 28 21.66 1.31 18.40
CA LEU A 28 22.83 2.14 18.70
C LEU A 28 23.06 2.36 20.21
N SER A 29 22.30 1.70 21.09
CA SER A 29 22.39 1.85 22.54
C SER A 29 22.20 3.30 23.05
N LEU A 30 21.25 4.04 22.45
CA LEU A 30 20.87 5.42 22.82
C LEU A 30 19.49 5.45 23.52
N PRO A 31 19.38 5.05 24.80
CA PRO A 31 18.09 4.78 25.45
C PRO A 31 17.16 5.99 25.53
N ALA A 32 17.68 7.18 25.80
CA ALA A 32 16.86 8.41 25.85
C ALA A 32 16.24 8.75 24.48
N ARG A 33 16.97 8.50 23.39
CA ARG A 33 16.46 8.72 22.02
C ARG A 33 15.47 7.63 21.61
N ALA A 34 15.72 6.38 22.01
CA ALA A 34 14.80 5.27 21.77
C ALA A 34 13.43 5.56 22.42
N LEU A 35 13.43 5.96 23.70
CA LEU A 35 12.21 6.32 24.42
C LEU A 35 11.49 7.50 23.75
N TYR A 36 12.22 8.59 23.47
CA TYR A 36 11.65 9.80 22.85
C TYR A 36 10.91 9.49 21.53
N TRP A 37 11.53 8.71 20.64
CA TRP A 37 10.92 8.38 19.36
C TRP A 37 9.78 7.36 19.49
N GLN A 38 9.89 6.43 20.43
CA GLN A 38 8.84 5.45 20.71
C GLN A 38 7.56 6.14 21.19
N GLU A 39 7.65 7.08 22.14
CA GLU A 39 6.49 7.83 22.64
C GLU A 39 5.76 8.59 21.51
N ARG A 40 6.51 9.15 20.56
CA ARG A 40 5.93 9.83 19.38
C ARG A 40 5.30 8.83 18.42
N ALA A 41 5.95 7.70 18.16
CA ALA A 41 5.37 6.63 17.35
C ALA A 41 4.06 6.13 17.98
N ASP A 42 4.03 5.90 19.30
CA ASP A 42 2.83 5.44 20.01
C ASP A 42 1.70 6.47 19.92
N THR A 43 2.01 7.76 20.09
CA THR A 43 1.03 8.85 19.94
C THR A 43 0.42 8.88 18.54
N ILE A 44 1.25 8.81 17.49
CA ILE A 44 0.76 8.83 16.11
C ILE A 44 -0.03 7.55 15.82
N LYS A 45 0.43 6.39 16.30
CA LYS A 45 -0.25 5.10 16.12
C LYS A 45 -1.65 5.12 16.72
N GLN A 46 -1.79 5.54 17.98
CA GLN A 46 -3.09 5.66 18.61
C GLN A 46 -4.00 6.64 17.87
N THR A 47 -3.43 7.75 17.38
CA THR A 47 -4.21 8.72 16.59
C THR A 47 -4.75 8.11 15.30
N ILE A 48 -3.92 7.39 14.54
CA ILE A 48 -4.35 6.71 13.31
C ILE A 48 -5.38 5.63 13.63
N LEU A 49 -5.13 4.78 14.63
CA LEU A 49 -6.03 3.68 14.99
C LEU A 49 -7.43 4.17 15.39
N THR A 50 -7.53 5.35 16.00
CA THR A 50 -8.80 5.93 16.43
C THR A 50 -9.49 6.74 15.33
N ARG A 51 -8.74 7.59 14.60
CA ARG A 51 -9.33 8.59 13.70
C ARG A 51 -9.37 8.17 12.24
N ALA A 52 -8.54 7.21 11.84
CA ALA A 52 -8.56 6.68 10.49
C ALA A 52 -9.43 5.43 10.38
N TRP A 53 -9.97 4.89 11.47
CA TRP A 53 -10.92 3.78 11.43
C TRP A 53 -12.34 4.32 11.28
N SER A 54 -13.06 3.89 10.24
CA SER A 54 -14.47 4.22 10.04
C SER A 54 -15.34 3.06 10.50
N GLU A 55 -16.21 3.31 11.48
CA GLU A 55 -17.23 2.34 11.90
C GLU A 55 -18.32 2.15 10.82
N ASN A 56 -18.50 3.12 9.92
CA ASN A 56 -19.46 3.02 8.82
C ASN A 56 -18.92 2.06 7.73
N GLU A 57 -17.68 2.28 7.31
CA GLU A 57 -17.02 1.48 6.26
C GLU A 57 -16.36 0.19 6.80
N GLN A 58 -16.35 -0.01 8.12
CA GLN A 58 -15.66 -1.12 8.81
C GLN A 58 -14.23 -1.33 8.30
N SER A 59 -13.49 -0.25 8.11
CA SER A 59 -12.16 -0.24 7.50
C SER A 59 -11.40 1.04 7.85
N PHE A 60 -10.08 1.03 7.58
CA PHE A 60 -9.33 2.27 7.56
C PHE A 60 -9.68 3.09 6.31
N VAL A 61 -9.72 4.41 6.47
CA VAL A 61 -10.13 5.37 5.44
C VAL A 61 -8.99 6.29 5.02
N HIS A 62 -9.10 6.89 3.84
CA HIS A 62 -8.01 7.66 3.20
C HIS A 62 -7.60 8.94 3.97
N ALA A 63 -8.51 9.50 4.76
CA ALA A 63 -8.29 10.68 5.59
C ALA A 63 -9.02 10.52 6.94
N PHE A 64 -8.54 11.22 7.96
CA PHE A 64 -9.13 11.12 9.30
C PHE A 64 -10.56 11.63 9.34
N ASP A 65 -11.44 10.88 10.00
CA ASP A 65 -12.83 11.21 10.25
C ASP A 65 -13.67 11.45 8.96
N GLU A 66 -13.20 10.92 7.82
CA GLU A 66 -13.87 10.96 6.51
C GLU A 66 -14.13 9.53 5.99
N ASP A 67 -15.10 9.35 5.10
CA ASP A 67 -15.27 8.07 4.40
C ASP A 67 -14.53 8.06 3.06
N GLY A 68 -14.17 6.86 2.60
CA GLY A 68 -13.56 6.64 1.29
C GLY A 68 -12.20 5.96 1.32
N PHE A 69 -11.79 5.49 0.15
CA PHE A 69 -10.68 4.57 -0.01
C PHE A 69 -9.56 5.16 -0.87
N ASP A 70 -8.33 4.86 -0.48
CA ASP A 70 -7.13 5.06 -1.30
C ASP A 70 -6.26 3.80 -1.17
N ALA A 71 -5.69 3.32 -2.28
CA ALA A 71 -4.87 2.10 -2.28
C ALA A 71 -3.62 2.20 -1.36
N SER A 72 -3.18 3.42 -1.03
CA SER A 72 -2.09 3.65 -0.06
C SER A 72 -2.41 3.19 1.36
N LEU A 73 -3.68 2.87 1.68
CA LEU A 73 -4.03 2.21 2.93
C LEU A 73 -3.39 0.81 3.07
N LEU A 74 -3.14 0.14 1.95
CA LEU A 74 -2.49 -1.17 1.93
C LEU A 74 -1.03 -1.11 2.43
N LEU A 75 -0.39 0.07 2.36
CA LEU A 75 0.94 0.30 2.91
C LEU A 75 1.01 0.07 4.43
N MET A 76 -0.11 0.09 5.15
CA MET A 76 -0.14 -0.22 6.59
C MET A 76 0.46 -1.59 6.89
N GLY A 77 0.15 -2.58 6.04
CA GLY A 77 0.78 -3.90 6.12
C GLY A 77 2.26 -3.82 5.74
N GLU A 78 2.59 -3.10 4.67
CA GLU A 78 3.96 -2.97 4.17
C GLU A 78 4.95 -2.47 5.23
N VAL A 79 4.60 -1.36 5.91
CA VAL A 79 5.46 -0.71 6.91
C VAL A 79 5.37 -1.35 8.31
N ASN A 80 4.63 -2.46 8.43
CA ASN A 80 4.35 -3.19 9.67
C ASN A 80 3.67 -2.31 10.73
N PHE A 81 2.74 -1.46 10.32
CA PHE A 81 1.93 -0.63 11.22
C PHE A 81 0.94 -1.48 12.03
N ILE A 82 0.29 -2.40 11.32
CA ILE A 82 -0.70 -3.33 11.83
C ILE A 82 -0.33 -4.73 11.38
N ALA A 83 -0.66 -5.74 12.19
CA ALA A 83 -0.39 -7.13 11.83
C ALA A 83 -1.26 -7.54 10.63
N ALA A 84 -0.73 -8.41 9.77
CA ALA A 84 -1.44 -8.83 8.56
C ALA A 84 -2.70 -9.66 8.86
N ASP A 85 -2.71 -10.35 10.00
CA ASP A 85 -3.84 -11.12 10.52
C ASP A 85 -4.79 -10.31 11.40
N ASP A 86 -4.52 -9.01 11.61
CA ASP A 86 -5.45 -8.13 12.33
C ASP A 86 -6.75 -8.01 11.53
N PRO A 87 -7.92 -8.29 12.13
CA PRO A 87 -9.20 -8.22 11.43
C PRO A 87 -9.46 -6.87 10.75
N ARG A 88 -8.95 -5.77 11.31
CA ARG A 88 -9.10 -4.43 10.73
C ARG A 88 -8.29 -4.25 9.46
N PHE A 89 -7.10 -4.85 9.37
CA PHE A 89 -6.30 -4.82 8.15
C PHE A 89 -6.95 -5.67 7.05
N ILE A 90 -7.43 -6.87 7.40
CA ILE A 90 -8.14 -7.74 6.46
C ILE A 90 -9.42 -7.05 5.94
N ALA A 91 -10.19 -6.42 6.83
CA ALA A 91 -11.39 -5.68 6.45
C ALA A 91 -11.05 -4.51 5.52
N THR A 92 -9.98 -3.77 5.81
CA THR A 92 -9.49 -2.67 4.95
C THR A 92 -9.04 -3.18 3.58
N LEU A 93 -8.30 -4.30 3.52
CA LEU A 93 -7.90 -4.92 2.26
C LEU A 93 -9.12 -5.26 1.41
N ASN A 94 -10.12 -5.92 1.99
CA ASN A 94 -11.34 -6.32 1.28
C ASN A 94 -12.16 -5.10 0.82
N ALA A 95 -12.23 -4.03 1.64
CA ALA A 95 -12.94 -2.80 1.28
C ALA A 95 -12.25 -2.07 0.11
N VAL A 96 -10.92 -1.91 0.19
CA VAL A 96 -10.10 -1.33 -0.89
C VAL A 96 -10.22 -2.15 -2.16
N GLU A 97 -10.17 -3.49 -2.06
CA GLU A 97 -10.36 -4.40 -3.19
C GLU A 97 -11.72 -4.19 -3.87
N GLY A 98 -12.81 -4.22 -3.10
CA GLY A 98 -14.16 -4.04 -3.64
C GLY A 98 -14.38 -2.68 -4.29
N ALA A 99 -13.78 -1.62 -3.72
CA ALA A 99 -13.94 -0.27 -4.24
C ALA A 99 -13.07 -0.01 -5.48
N LEU A 100 -11.80 -0.43 -5.47
CA LEU A 100 -10.76 0.09 -6.37
C LEU A 100 -10.22 -0.93 -7.38
N LYS A 101 -10.47 -2.23 -7.22
CA LYS A 101 -10.00 -3.26 -8.16
C LYS A 101 -10.86 -3.29 -9.43
N ARG A 102 -10.22 -3.39 -10.60
CA ARG A 102 -10.87 -3.62 -11.90
C ARG A 102 -10.08 -4.68 -12.66
N GLY A 103 -10.64 -5.88 -12.77
CA GLY A 103 -9.90 -7.03 -13.31
C GLY A 103 -8.66 -7.32 -12.45
N PRO A 104 -7.45 -7.45 -13.04
CA PRO A 104 -6.20 -7.63 -12.30
C PRO A 104 -5.58 -6.31 -11.81
N HIS A 105 -6.21 -5.17 -12.10
CA HIS A 105 -5.62 -3.85 -11.86
C HIS A 105 -6.22 -3.15 -10.64
N MET A 106 -5.42 -2.38 -9.92
CA MET A 106 -5.83 -1.60 -8.76
C MET A 106 -5.75 -0.10 -9.06
N PHE A 107 -6.87 0.61 -8.90
CA PHE A 107 -6.89 2.06 -8.99
C PHE A 107 -6.43 2.68 -7.68
N ARG A 108 -5.87 3.89 -7.72
CA ARG A 108 -5.46 4.60 -6.50
C ARG A 108 -6.67 5.08 -5.69
N TYR A 109 -7.66 5.66 -6.36
CA TYR A 109 -8.95 6.11 -5.84
C TYR A 109 -9.94 6.22 -7.01
N VAL A 110 -11.23 6.32 -6.72
CA VAL A 110 -12.31 6.44 -7.75
C VAL A 110 -13.00 7.81 -7.77
N THR A 111 -12.68 8.69 -6.82
CA THR A 111 -13.17 10.06 -6.80
C THR A 111 -12.64 10.84 -8.00
N ASN A 112 -13.49 11.69 -8.58
CA ASN A 112 -13.06 12.65 -9.59
C ASN A 112 -11.95 13.53 -9.03
N ASP A 113 -10.80 13.53 -9.68
CA ASP A 113 -9.74 14.50 -9.43
C ASP A 113 -9.85 15.68 -10.41
N ASP A 114 -8.85 16.56 -10.41
CA ASP A 114 -8.77 17.71 -11.31
C ASP A 114 -8.70 17.30 -12.80
N PHE A 115 -8.51 16.01 -13.10
CA PHE A 115 -8.42 15.40 -14.43
C PHE A 115 -9.62 14.50 -14.79
N GLY A 116 -10.60 14.37 -13.89
CA GLY A 116 -11.82 13.59 -14.10
C GLY A 116 -11.82 12.26 -13.35
N THR A 117 -12.67 11.31 -13.78
CA THR A 117 -12.64 9.96 -13.22
C THR A 117 -11.40 9.23 -13.74
N PRO A 118 -10.53 8.67 -12.86
CA PRO A 118 -9.35 7.93 -13.30
C PRO A 118 -9.72 6.81 -14.27
N GLN A 119 -9.08 6.78 -15.44
CA GLN A 119 -9.34 5.78 -16.49
C GLN A 119 -8.28 4.68 -16.51
N ASN A 120 -7.03 5.02 -16.15
CA ASN A 120 -5.92 4.09 -16.10
C ASN A 120 -5.61 3.70 -14.65
N ALA A 121 -5.11 2.48 -14.47
CA ALA A 121 -4.73 1.97 -13.16
C ALA A 121 -3.27 2.31 -12.86
N PHE A 122 -3.01 2.87 -11.68
CA PHE A 122 -1.65 3.22 -11.26
C PHE A 122 -0.91 1.96 -10.82
N ASN A 123 0.09 1.53 -11.60
CA ASN A 123 0.70 0.20 -11.49
C ASN A 123 1.24 -0.13 -10.09
N ILE A 124 1.79 0.87 -9.38
CA ILE A 124 2.29 0.67 -8.01
C ILE A 124 1.19 0.25 -7.03
N CYS A 125 -0.04 0.72 -7.22
CA CYS A 125 -1.17 0.34 -6.37
C CYS A 125 -1.51 -1.15 -6.54
N THR A 126 -1.38 -1.69 -7.76
CA THR A 126 -1.53 -3.14 -8.00
C THR A 126 -0.44 -3.92 -7.26
N PHE A 127 0.79 -3.42 -7.22
CA PHE A 127 1.87 -4.06 -6.46
C PHE A 127 1.68 -3.99 -4.93
N TRP A 128 1.14 -2.89 -4.38
CA TRP A 128 0.75 -2.84 -2.98
C TRP A 128 -0.35 -3.84 -2.65
N TYR A 129 -1.28 -4.06 -3.57
CA TYR A 129 -2.32 -5.07 -3.44
C TYR A 129 -1.76 -6.50 -3.48
N ILE A 130 -0.83 -6.80 -4.40
CA ILE A 130 -0.10 -8.09 -4.42
C ILE A 130 0.62 -8.32 -3.07
N ASP A 131 1.30 -7.29 -2.54
CA ASP A 131 1.99 -7.35 -1.23
C ASP A 131 1.00 -7.66 -0.10
N ALA A 132 -0.12 -6.96 -0.06
CA ALA A 132 -1.16 -7.15 0.96
C ALA A 132 -1.82 -8.53 0.88
N LEU A 133 -2.18 -8.99 -0.32
CA LEU A 133 -2.73 -10.33 -0.54
C LEU A 133 -1.79 -11.43 -0.03
N SER A 134 -0.51 -11.33 -0.39
CA SER A 134 0.48 -12.30 0.06
C SER A 134 0.65 -12.29 1.58
N ARG A 135 0.62 -11.11 2.23
CA ARG A 135 0.69 -10.98 3.70
C ARG A 135 -0.49 -11.64 4.42
N VAL A 136 -1.68 -11.58 3.85
CA VAL A 136 -2.89 -12.24 4.44
C VAL A 136 -3.04 -13.70 4.00
N GLY A 137 -2.05 -14.27 3.30
CA GLY A 137 -2.04 -15.66 2.86
C GLY A 137 -2.75 -15.95 1.54
N ARG A 138 -3.33 -14.94 0.86
CA ARG A 138 -3.94 -15.05 -0.49
C ARG A 138 -2.86 -15.10 -1.58
N THR A 139 -1.92 -16.04 -1.45
CA THR A 139 -0.69 -16.08 -2.25
C THR A 139 -0.90 -16.47 -3.71
N ASP A 140 -1.83 -17.39 -3.98
CA ASP A 140 -2.12 -17.84 -5.36
C ASP A 140 -2.74 -16.72 -6.19
N GLU A 141 -3.67 -15.98 -5.59
CA GLU A 141 -4.26 -14.78 -6.21
C GLU A 141 -3.22 -13.67 -6.40
N ALA A 142 -2.37 -13.44 -5.41
CA ALA A 142 -1.26 -12.48 -5.54
C ALA A 142 -0.33 -12.86 -6.71
N ARG A 143 -0.09 -14.15 -6.94
CA ARG A 143 0.70 -14.65 -8.06
C ARG A 143 0.02 -14.45 -9.40
N GLU A 144 -1.27 -14.75 -9.52
CA GLU A 144 -2.03 -14.52 -10.74
C GLU A 144 -1.98 -13.04 -11.17
N ILE A 145 -2.21 -12.13 -10.22
CA ILE A 145 -2.15 -10.69 -10.49
C ILE A 145 -0.73 -10.26 -10.84
N PHE A 146 0.27 -10.79 -10.15
CA PHE A 146 1.67 -10.51 -10.46
C PHE A 146 2.03 -10.94 -11.89
N GLU A 147 1.63 -12.13 -12.33
CA GLU A 147 1.87 -12.62 -13.68
C GLU A 147 1.18 -11.75 -14.74
N ASN A 148 -0.04 -11.27 -14.47
CA ASN A 148 -0.71 -10.28 -15.34
C ASN A 148 0.09 -8.98 -15.46
N MET A 149 0.61 -8.44 -14.34
CA MET A 149 1.47 -7.25 -14.35
C MET A 149 2.77 -7.48 -15.14
N LEU A 150 3.36 -8.68 -15.03
CA LEU A 150 4.55 -9.04 -15.80
C LEU A 150 4.28 -9.15 -17.31
N ALA A 151 3.07 -9.51 -17.72
CA ALA A 151 2.66 -9.58 -19.12
C ALA A 151 2.50 -8.18 -19.77
N CYS A 152 2.25 -7.14 -18.97
CA CYS A 152 2.13 -5.76 -19.44
C CYS A 152 3.48 -5.10 -19.76
N ARG A 153 4.60 -5.72 -19.38
CA ARG A 153 5.94 -5.15 -19.57
C ARG A 153 6.30 -5.04 -21.04
N THR A 154 7.10 -4.03 -21.36
CA THR A 154 7.78 -3.97 -22.67
C THR A 154 8.76 -5.13 -22.83
N ARG A 155 9.26 -5.33 -24.06
CA ARG A 155 10.32 -6.32 -24.34
C ARG A 155 11.60 -6.09 -23.53
N LEU A 156 11.82 -4.88 -23.00
CA LEU A 156 12.95 -4.55 -22.13
C LEU A 156 12.64 -4.83 -20.64
N GLY A 157 11.46 -5.37 -20.32
CA GLY A 157 11.03 -5.64 -18.95
C GLY A 157 10.54 -4.42 -18.18
N LEU A 158 10.23 -3.31 -18.86
CA LEU A 158 9.86 -2.04 -18.24
C LEU A 158 8.34 -1.84 -18.16
N LEU A 159 7.89 -1.13 -17.12
CA LEU A 159 6.52 -0.63 -16.94
C LEU A 159 6.50 0.90 -16.90
N SER A 160 5.39 1.48 -17.32
CA SER A 160 5.04 2.88 -17.11
C SER A 160 4.40 3.10 -15.74
N GLU A 161 4.01 4.34 -15.48
CA GLU A 161 3.23 4.75 -14.32
C GLU A 161 1.88 4.02 -14.29
N ASP A 162 1.10 4.17 -15.34
CA ASP A 162 -0.25 3.63 -15.41
C ASP A 162 -0.38 2.57 -16.50
N THR A 163 -1.39 1.73 -16.40
CA THR A 163 -1.81 0.80 -17.45
C THR A 163 -3.30 0.98 -17.71
N ASP A 164 -3.69 1.04 -18.98
CA ASP A 164 -5.11 0.95 -19.35
C ASP A 164 -5.61 -0.46 -19.04
N PRO A 165 -6.59 -0.64 -18.13
CA PRO A 165 -7.04 -1.96 -17.71
C PRO A 165 -7.78 -2.75 -18.80
N ALA A 166 -8.24 -2.10 -19.88
CA ALA A 166 -8.94 -2.76 -20.98
C ALA A 166 -7.97 -3.26 -22.06
N SER A 167 -6.96 -2.45 -22.40
CA SER A 167 -6.03 -2.75 -23.51
C SER A 167 -4.67 -3.29 -23.04
N ASN A 168 -4.33 -3.14 -21.76
CA ASN A 168 -2.99 -3.29 -21.19
C ASN A 168 -1.93 -2.36 -21.81
N GLU A 169 -2.35 -1.27 -22.45
CA GLU A 169 -1.44 -0.25 -22.94
C GLU A 169 -0.78 0.50 -21.78
N LEU A 170 0.52 0.78 -21.92
CA LEU A 170 1.30 1.51 -20.94
C LEU A 170 1.10 3.02 -21.10
N TRP A 171 0.72 3.71 -20.03
CA TRP A 171 0.41 5.14 -19.99
C TRP A 171 1.19 5.90 -18.91
N GLY A 172 1.29 7.22 -19.08
CA GLY A 172 1.94 8.11 -18.11
C GLY A 172 3.46 8.07 -18.15
N ASN A 173 4.10 8.36 -17.03
CA ASN A 173 5.56 8.45 -16.94
C ASN A 173 6.22 7.10 -17.34
N PHE A 174 7.27 7.14 -18.17
CA PHE A 174 7.95 5.93 -18.66
C PHE A 174 9.48 6.11 -18.79
N PRO A 175 10.29 5.16 -18.27
CA PRO A 175 9.89 4.10 -17.35
C PRO A 175 9.53 4.69 -15.98
N GLN A 176 8.60 4.06 -15.25
CA GLN A 176 8.27 4.51 -13.90
C GLN A 176 8.99 3.65 -12.85
N THR A 177 9.91 4.29 -12.11
CA THR A 177 10.76 3.58 -11.14
C THR A 177 9.97 2.89 -10.04
N TYR A 178 8.88 3.50 -9.55
CA TYR A 178 8.05 2.86 -8.51
C TYR A 178 7.40 1.57 -9.02
N SER A 179 6.90 1.54 -10.26
CA SER A 179 6.36 0.32 -10.87
C SER A 179 7.41 -0.79 -10.95
N LEU A 180 8.67 -0.44 -11.25
CA LEU A 180 9.78 -1.39 -11.28
C LEU A 180 10.17 -1.89 -9.88
N VAL A 181 10.15 -1.02 -8.86
CA VAL A 181 10.31 -1.42 -7.45
C VAL A 181 9.20 -2.38 -7.04
N GLY A 182 7.96 -2.15 -7.49
CA GLY A 182 6.85 -3.06 -7.29
C GLY A 182 7.13 -4.47 -7.80
N ILE A 183 7.72 -4.61 -9.01
CA ILE A 183 8.14 -5.91 -9.53
C ILE A 183 9.13 -6.60 -8.60
N ILE A 184 10.16 -5.88 -8.14
CA ILE A 184 11.23 -6.43 -7.29
C ILE A 184 10.64 -6.90 -5.96
N ASN A 185 9.82 -6.08 -5.32
CA ASN A 185 9.22 -6.39 -4.02
C ASN A 185 8.26 -7.59 -4.13
N ALA A 186 7.38 -7.61 -5.12
CA ALA A 186 6.46 -8.71 -5.35
C ALA A 186 7.18 -10.03 -5.67
N ALA A 187 8.19 -9.99 -6.56
CA ALA A 187 9.01 -11.15 -6.87
C ALA A 187 9.70 -11.70 -5.62
N THR A 188 10.28 -10.83 -4.80
CA THR A 188 10.96 -11.22 -3.55
C THR A 188 9.99 -11.87 -2.57
N ARG A 189 8.78 -11.32 -2.43
CA ARG A 189 7.76 -11.85 -1.51
C ARG A 189 7.15 -13.17 -1.97
N LEU A 190 6.85 -13.31 -3.26
CA LEU A 190 6.18 -14.48 -3.83
C LEU A 190 7.13 -15.62 -4.18
N SER A 191 8.44 -15.39 -4.11
CA SER A 191 9.44 -16.44 -4.30
C SER A 191 9.48 -17.37 -3.10
N LYS A 192 9.61 -18.68 -3.35
CA LYS A 192 9.92 -19.65 -2.30
C LYS A 192 11.26 -19.29 -1.66
N THR A 193 11.42 -19.59 -0.39
CA THR A 193 12.73 -19.42 0.24
C THR A 193 13.71 -20.43 -0.36
N TRP A 194 14.99 -20.06 -0.38
CA TRP A 194 16.05 -20.94 -0.90
C TRP A 194 16.01 -22.33 -0.23
N GLN A 195 15.76 -22.37 1.08
CA GLN A 195 15.66 -23.61 1.87
C GLN A 195 14.47 -24.52 1.51
N GLN A 196 13.41 -23.98 0.88
CA GLN A 196 12.26 -24.75 0.41
C GLN A 196 12.43 -25.25 -1.03
N THR A 197 13.49 -24.82 -1.70
CA THR A 197 13.74 -25.08 -3.13
C THR A 197 14.86 -26.12 -3.33
N VAL A 198 15.66 -26.36 -2.29
CA VAL A 198 16.71 -27.40 -2.21
C VAL A 198 16.23 -28.50 -1.26
#